data_AF-A0A8C5RJ54-F1
#
_entry.id   AF-A0A8C5RJ54-F1
#
_cell.length_a   1.000
_cell.length_b   1.000
_cell.length_c   1.000
_cell.angle_alpha   90.00
_cell.angle_beta   90.00
_cell.angle_gamma   90.00
#
_symmetry.space_group_name_H-M   'P 1'
#
loop_
_entity.id
_entity.type
_entity.pdbx_description
1 polymer ?
#
loop_
_entity_poly.entity_id
_entity_poly.type
_entity_poly.pdbx_seq_one_letter_code
_entity_poly.pdbx_strand_id
1 'polypeptide(L)'
;MNPIAMARSRGPAPSSGPTIQDYLNRPRPTWEEVKEQLEKKKKGSKALAEFEERMNENWKKELEKHREKLLSGNESTSRKKEVSALICALCAELGI
;
A
#
# COMPACT_ATOMS: atom_id res chain seq x y z
N MET A 1 -58.99 -28.03 -28.18
CA MET A 1 -58.55 -26.97 -27.24
C MET A 1 -57.88 -25.87 -28.03
N ASN A 2 -58.23 -24.59 -27.86
CA ASN A 2 -57.66 -23.49 -28.65
C ASN A 2 -56.38 -22.94 -27.99
N PRO A 3 -55.19 -23.08 -28.62
CA PRO A 3 -53.91 -22.65 -28.03
C PRO A 3 -53.80 -21.12 -27.86
N ILE A 4 -54.50 -20.34 -28.69
CA ILE A 4 -54.49 -18.87 -28.62
C ILE A 4 -55.26 -18.40 -27.39
N ALA A 5 -56.38 -19.06 -27.05
CA ALA A 5 -57.14 -18.79 -25.84
C ALA A 5 -56.30 -19.09 -24.57
N MET A 6 -55.52 -20.18 -24.60
CA MET A 6 -54.61 -20.54 -23.50
C MET A 6 -53.42 -19.58 -23.36
N ALA A 7 -52.89 -19.05 -24.47
CA ALA A 7 -51.82 -18.05 -24.42
C ALA A 7 -52.32 -16.71 -23.85
N ARG A 8 -53.57 -16.31 -24.17
CA ARG A 8 -54.18 -15.08 -23.65
C ARG A 8 -54.59 -15.18 -22.19
N SER A 9 -55.05 -16.35 -21.72
CA SER A 9 -55.38 -16.57 -20.31
C SER A 9 -54.15 -16.53 -19.39
N ARG A 10 -52.93 -16.66 -19.94
CA ARG A 10 -51.67 -16.59 -19.20
C ARG A 10 -51.29 -15.18 -18.73
N GLY A 11 -52.05 -14.15 -19.10
CA GLY A 11 -51.83 -12.77 -18.65
C GLY A 11 -50.51 -12.17 -19.15
N PRO A 12 -50.21 -10.92 -18.79
CA PRO A 12 -48.92 -10.29 -19.08
C PRO A 12 -47.77 -11.16 -18.56
N ALA A 13 -46.69 -11.25 -19.34
CA ALA A 13 -45.49 -11.96 -18.89
C ALA A 13 -45.03 -11.40 -17.54
N PRO A 14 -44.69 -12.25 -16.55
CA PRO A 14 -44.21 -11.78 -15.26
C PRO A 14 -42.97 -10.90 -15.51
N SER A 15 -43.00 -9.65 -15.07
CA SER A 15 -41.87 -8.73 -15.25
C SER A 15 -40.65 -9.34 -14.56
N SER A 16 -39.59 -9.66 -15.31
CA SER A 16 -38.36 -10.27 -14.78
C SER A 16 -37.48 -9.30 -13.98
N GLY A 17 -38.07 -8.30 -13.31
CA GLY A 17 -37.36 -7.30 -12.57
C GLY A 17 -38.13 -6.84 -11.32
N PRO A 18 -37.45 -6.19 -10.38
CA PRO A 18 -38.09 -5.62 -9.20
C PRO A 18 -39.21 -4.68 -9.61
N THR A 19 -40.37 -4.84 -8.99
CA THR A 19 -41.51 -3.95 -9.22
C THR A 19 -41.16 -2.54 -8.75
N ILE A 20 -41.86 -1.54 -9.27
CA ILE A 20 -41.72 -0.14 -8.85
C ILE A 20 -41.88 -0.02 -7.32
N GLN A 21 -42.73 -0.86 -6.73
CA GLN A 21 -42.94 -0.92 -5.29
C GLN A 21 -41.71 -1.39 -4.51
N ASP A 22 -40.85 -2.22 -5.12
CA ASP A 22 -39.59 -2.69 -4.51
C ASP A 22 -38.57 -1.56 -4.40
N TYR A 23 -38.61 -0.59 -5.31
CA TYR A 23 -37.78 0.62 -5.22
C TYR A 23 -38.27 1.57 -4.14
N LEU A 24 -39.58 1.69 -3.97
CA LEU A 24 -40.19 2.54 -2.93
C LEU A 24 -39.96 1.98 -1.52
N ASN A 25 -39.88 0.65 -1.37
CA ASN A 25 -39.69 -0.03 -0.10
C ASN A 25 -38.21 -0.30 0.25
N ARG A 26 -37.25 0.27 -0.48
CA ARG A 26 -35.83 0.09 -0.15
C ARG A 26 -35.55 0.60 1.26
N PRO A 27 -34.81 -0.15 2.10
CA PRO A 27 -34.42 0.33 3.41
C PRO A 27 -33.59 1.60 3.22
N ARG A 28 -34.15 2.73 3.67
CA ARG A 28 -33.43 4.00 3.70
C ARG A 28 -32.46 3.93 4.88
N PRO A 29 -31.16 4.19 4.66
CA PRO A 29 -30.22 4.23 5.76
C PRO A 29 -30.66 5.33 6.73
N THR A 30 -30.59 5.01 8.02
CA THR A 30 -30.86 5.97 9.08
C THR A 30 -29.76 7.03 9.10
N TRP A 31 -30.06 8.20 9.67
CA TRP A 31 -29.06 9.28 9.77
C TRP A 31 -27.79 8.85 10.52
N GLU A 32 -27.92 7.91 11.46
CA GLU A 32 -26.81 7.33 12.22
C GLU A 32 -25.90 6.47 11.33
N GLU A 33 -26.47 5.59 10.51
CA GLU A 33 -25.71 4.76 9.56
C GLU A 33 -25.04 5.61 8.48
N VAL A 34 -25.71 6.68 8.01
CA VAL A 34 -25.11 7.65 7.07
C VAL A 34 -23.92 8.35 7.69
N LYS A 35 -24.03 8.76 8.96
CA LYS A 35 -22.94 9.41 9.71
C LYS A 35 -21.77 8.44 9.91
N GLU A 36 -22.05 7.19 10.26
CA GLU A 36 -21.02 6.16 10.41
C GLU A 36 -20.32 5.84 9.08
N GLN A 37 -21.05 5.78 7.97
CA GLN A 37 -20.47 5.60 6.65
C GLN A 37 -19.62 6.80 6.23
N LEU A 38 -20.03 8.03 6.58
CA LEU A 38 -19.24 9.22 6.33
C LEU A 38 -17.96 9.22 7.16
N GLU A 39 -18.03 8.80 8.43
CA GLU A 39 -16.87 8.63 9.29
C GLU A 39 -15.95 7.49 8.82
N LYS A 40 -16.49 6.38 8.31
CA LYS A 40 -15.71 5.29 7.67
C LYS A 40 -15.05 5.73 6.38
N LYS A 41 -15.72 6.56 5.57
CA LYS A 41 -15.15 7.17 4.35
C LYS A 41 -14.08 8.20 4.68
N LYS A 42 -14.28 9.02 5.72
CA LYS A 42 -13.27 9.96 6.24
C LYS A 42 -12.09 9.25 6.90
N LYS A 43 -12.34 8.14 7.59
CA LYS A 43 -11.32 7.20 8.10
C LYS A 43 -10.82 6.24 7.02
N GLY A 44 -11.25 6.43 5.77
CA GLY A 44 -10.72 5.72 4.61
C GLY A 44 -9.21 5.92 4.49
N SER A 45 -8.56 4.93 3.86
CA SER A 45 -7.12 4.88 3.57
C SER A 45 -6.17 4.77 4.77
N LYS A 46 -6.60 4.26 5.94
CA LYS A 46 -5.66 3.83 7.00
C LYS A 46 -4.62 2.82 6.47
N ALA A 47 -5.05 1.88 5.61
CA ALA A 47 -4.15 0.94 4.94
C ALA A 47 -3.16 1.62 3.96
N LEU A 48 -3.53 2.78 3.39
CA LEU A 48 -2.64 3.55 2.52
C LEU A 48 -1.59 4.31 3.35
N ALA A 49 -2.01 4.92 4.46
CA ALA A 49 -1.11 5.59 5.39
C ALA A 49 -0.11 4.61 6.03
N GLU A 50 -0.57 3.43 6.44
CA GLU A 50 0.31 2.36 6.95
C GLU A 50 1.28 1.84 5.87
N PHE A 51 0.84 1.77 4.60
CA PHE A 51 1.71 1.39 3.48
C PHE A 51 2.77 2.46 3.17
N GLU A 52 2.37 3.74 3.16
CA GLU A 52 3.26 4.90 2.99
C GLU A 52 4.31 4.98 4.10
N GLU A 53 3.91 4.73 5.35
CA GLU A 53 4.81 4.70 6.50
C GLU A 53 5.84 3.57 6.38
N ARG A 54 5.40 2.35 6.03
CA ARG A 54 6.29 1.19 5.86
C ARG A 54 7.33 1.43 4.75
N MET A 55 6.94 2.08 3.66
CA MET A 55 7.87 2.44 2.58
C MET A 55 8.89 3.48 3.04
N ASN A 56 8.44 4.49 3.79
CA ASN A 56 9.30 5.54 4.31
C ASN A 56 10.32 5.00 5.32
N GLU A 57 9.91 4.09 6.21
CA GLU A 57 10.83 3.40 7.12
C GLU A 57 11.89 2.59 6.38
N ASN A 58 11.49 1.87 5.33
CA ASN A 58 12.43 1.07 4.55
C ASN A 58 13.46 1.96 3.83
N TRP A 59 13.03 3.10 3.27
CA TRP A 59 13.95 4.07 2.67
C TRP A 59 14.88 4.71 3.69
N LYS A 60 14.41 5.06 4.89
CA LYS A 60 15.27 5.56 5.97
C LYS A 60 16.35 4.54 6.33
N LYS A 61 15.99 3.27 6.48
CA LYS A 61 16.94 2.17 6.77
C LYS A 61 17.97 1.99 5.65
N GLU A 62 17.56 2.08 4.39
CA GLU A 62 18.50 1.95 3.26
C GLU A 62 19.48 3.14 3.20
N LEU A 63 19.00 4.36 3.43
CA LEU A 63 19.85 5.55 3.50
C LEU A 63 20.86 5.47 4.66
N GLU A 64 20.42 4.96 5.82
CA GLU A 64 21.28 4.77 6.97
C GLU A 64 22.36 3.71 6.71
N LYS A 65 22.00 2.55 6.15
CA LYS A 65 22.97 1.53 5.72
C LYS A 65 23.97 2.07 4.70
N HIS A 66 23.53 2.90 3.77
CA HIS A 66 24.42 3.50 2.77
C HIS A 66 25.40 4.48 3.41
N ARG A 67 24.94 5.30 4.38
CA ARG A 67 25.82 6.18 5.17
C ARG A 67 26.85 5.38 5.95
N GLU A 68 26.42 4.32 6.64
CA GLU A 68 27.32 3.46 7.41
C GLU A 68 28.39 2.81 6.52
N LYS A 69 28.02 2.28 5.35
CA LYS A 69 28.97 1.71 4.39
C LYS A 69 30.01 2.73 3.92
N LEU A 70 29.60 3.97 3.63
CA LEU A 70 30.54 5.02 3.24
C LEU A 70 31.51 5.39 4.36
N LEU A 71 31.02 5.52 5.59
CA LEU A 71 31.83 5.83 6.75
C LEU A 71 32.82 4.69 7.09
N SER A 72 32.35 3.45 7.08
CA SER A 72 33.16 2.25 7.34
C SER A 72 34.20 1.97 6.24
N GLY A 73 33.82 2.18 4.97
CA GLY A 73 34.74 2.05 3.83
C GLY A 73 35.89 3.05 3.86
N ASN A 74 35.67 4.25 4.39
CA ASN A 74 36.71 5.29 4.47
C ASN A 74 37.69 5.05 5.63
N GLU A 75 37.21 4.58 6.79
CA GLU A 75 38.06 4.22 7.94
C GLU A 75 39.05 3.10 7.59
N SER A 76 38.57 2.03 6.96
CA SER A 76 39.39 0.87 6.60
C SER A 76 40.41 1.16 5.49
N THR A 77 40.07 2.03 4.54
CA THR A 77 41.00 2.44 3.48
C THR A 77 42.03 3.47 3.96
N SER A 78 41.64 4.40 4.84
CA SER A 78 42.57 5.35 5.45
C SER A 78 43.61 4.64 6.32
N ARG A 79 43.17 3.71 7.17
CA ARG A 79 44.07 2.93 8.05
C ARG A 79 45.07 2.08 7.26
N LYS A 80 44.65 1.48 6.13
CA LYS A 80 45.56 0.75 5.24
C LYS A 80 46.60 1.65 4.59
N LYS A 81 46.22 2.87 4.18
CA LYS A 81 47.16 3.85 3.61
C LYS A 81 48.15 4.35 4.65
N GLU A 82 47.70 4.62 5.88
CA GLU A 82 48.58 5.00 6.99
C GLU A 82 49.58 3.88 7.32
N VAL A 83 49.12 2.64 7.47
CA VAL A 83 50.00 1.50 7.74
C VAL A 83 50.99 1.30 6.58
N SER A 84 50.54 1.41 5.34
CA SER A 84 51.43 1.31 4.17
C SER A 84 52.47 2.44 4.13
N ALA A 85 52.09 3.67 4.49
CA ALA A 85 53.00 4.81 4.52
C ALA A 85 54.04 4.66 5.64
N LEU A 86 53.63 4.19 6.82
CA LEU A 86 54.51 3.91 7.94
C LEU A 86 55.51 2.80 7.62
N ILE A 87 55.07 1.73 6.96
CA ILE A 87 55.98 0.64 6.51
C ILE A 87 57.00 1.18 5.50
N CYS A 88 56.57 1.97 4.51
CA CYS A 88 57.49 2.59 3.54
C CYS A 88 58.53 3.50 4.21
N ALA A 89 58.11 4.30 5.19
CA ALA A 89 59.02 5.15 5.95
C ALA A 89 60.04 4.32 6.75
N LEU A 90 59.58 3.24 7.39
CA LEU A 90 60.45 2.35 8.16
C LEU A 90 61.48 1.62 7.26
N CYS A 91 61.06 1.16 6.07
CA CYS A 91 61.96 0.56 5.09
C CYS A 91 63.02 1.57 4.61
N ALA A 92 62.62 2.82 4.34
CA ALA A 92 63.54 3.88 3.96
C ALA A 92 64.56 4.23 5.06
N GLU A 93 64.14 4.24 6.33
CA GLU A 93 65.03 4.47 7.48
C GLU A 93 65.99 3.29 7.74
N LEU A 94 65.53 2.06 7.55
CA LEU A 94 66.34 0.85 7.74
C LEU A 94 67.21 0.50 6.52
N GLY A 95 67.03 1.21 5.39
CA GLY A 95 67.79 0.97 4.17
C GLY A 95 67.52 -0.39 3.52
N ILE A 96 66.32 -0.95 3.72
CA ILE A 96 65.84 -2.22 3.15
C ILE A 96 64.87 -1.94 2.01
#